data_AF-A0A269PJJ2-F1
#
_entry.id   AF-A0A269PJJ2-F1
#
_cell.length_a   1.000
_cell.length_b   1.000
_cell.length_c   1.000
_cell.angle_alpha   90.00
_cell.angle_beta   90.00
_cell.angle_gamma   90.00
#
_symmetry.space_group_name_H-M   'P 1'
#
loop_
_entity.id
_entity.type
_entity.pdbx_description
1 polymer ?
#
loop_
_entity_poly.entity_id
_entity_poly.type
_entity_poly.pdbx_seq_one_letter_code
_entity_poly.pdbx_strand_id
1 'polypeptide(L)'
;MVIYRGFNALIDSTTLENPFIKTPREPLHTKFEVHSFADEWFEENLGIKARSQCIFCTPDLHEAHKYSIGFQNGCVAEIHPIGDYHIIFSENVIDFNNHSPEFDNSPETIKAWLSTQNYQIISDINDIPDGFKGELMMYCISYSVKVLRTNA
;
A
#
# COMPACT_ATOMS: atom_id res chain seq x y z
N MET A 1 9.48 -14.18 -0.24
CA MET A 1 9.65 -12.85 0.39
C MET A 1 8.59 -12.64 1.48
N VAL A 2 8.82 -11.76 2.46
CA VAL A 2 7.83 -11.40 3.52
C VAL A 2 7.50 -9.92 3.41
N ILE A 3 6.24 -9.56 3.60
CA ILE A 3 5.77 -8.18 3.62
C ILE A 3 5.09 -7.86 4.96
N TYR A 4 5.20 -6.61 5.36
CA TYR A 4 4.77 -6.12 6.66
C TYR A 4 3.80 -4.95 6.50
N ARG A 5 2.94 -4.80 7.51
CA ARG A 5 2.06 -3.64 7.64
C ARG A 5 1.99 -3.21 9.10
N GLY A 6 2.09 -1.89 9.31
CA GLY A 6 1.80 -1.28 10.59
C GLY A 6 0.31 -1.02 10.77
N PHE A 7 -0.18 -1.25 11.98
CA PHE A 7 -1.54 -1.00 12.41
C PHE A 7 -1.53 -0.03 13.59
N ASN A 8 -2.54 0.83 13.67
CA ASN A 8 -2.73 1.79 14.74
C ASN A 8 -3.43 1.19 15.98
N ALA A 9 -3.78 -0.09 15.93
CA ALA A 9 -4.43 -0.83 17.00
C ALA A 9 -3.97 -2.29 16.97
N LEU A 10 -4.16 -2.98 18.09
CA LEU A 10 -3.83 -4.38 18.22
C LEU A 10 -4.77 -5.18 17.33
N ILE A 11 -4.21 -6.18 16.67
CA ILE A 11 -4.97 -7.08 15.82
C ILE A 11 -5.11 -8.42 16.52
N ASP A 12 -6.33 -8.71 16.97
CA ASP A 12 -6.66 -9.96 17.69
C ASP A 12 -7.03 -11.11 16.73
N SER A 13 -7.37 -10.80 15.48
CA SER A 13 -7.72 -11.79 14.47
C SER A 13 -6.48 -12.26 13.69
N THR A 14 -6.44 -13.54 13.31
CA THR A 14 -5.40 -14.07 12.41
C THR A 14 -5.73 -13.85 10.93
N THR A 15 -6.94 -13.38 10.61
CA THR A 15 -7.42 -13.17 9.24
C THR A 15 -8.29 -11.93 9.17
N LEU A 16 -8.03 -11.08 8.18
CA LEU A 16 -8.75 -9.83 7.96
C LEU A 16 -9.27 -9.78 6.52
N GLU A 17 -10.44 -9.19 6.33
CA GLU A 17 -10.88 -8.74 5.01
C GLU A 17 -10.15 -7.45 4.65
N ASN A 18 -9.94 -7.22 3.35
CA ASN A 18 -9.54 -5.91 2.87
C ASN A 18 -10.73 -4.93 3.01
N PRO A 19 -10.68 -3.96 3.94
CA PRO A 19 -11.81 -3.06 4.16
C PRO A 19 -12.08 -2.15 2.95
N PHE A 20 -11.06 -1.96 2.10
CA PHE A 20 -11.06 -1.03 0.99
C PHE A 20 -11.78 -1.52 -0.26
N ILE A 21 -12.20 -2.80 -0.28
CA ILE A 21 -13.07 -3.33 -1.33
C ILE A 21 -14.48 -2.75 -1.25
N LYS A 22 -14.98 -2.56 -0.02
CA LYS A 22 -16.34 -2.06 0.24
C LYS A 22 -16.36 -0.54 0.46
N THR A 23 -15.34 -0.02 1.15
CA THR A 23 -15.24 1.39 1.50
C THR A 23 -13.88 1.92 1.08
N PRO A 24 -13.80 2.68 -0.04
CA PRO A 24 -12.55 3.24 -0.52
C PRO A 24 -11.76 3.94 0.58
N ARG A 25 -10.44 3.78 0.56
CA ARG A 25 -9.54 4.48 1.47
C ARG A 25 -9.64 5.99 1.26
N GLU A 26 -9.87 6.73 2.35
CA GLU A 26 -9.74 8.19 2.32
C GLU A 26 -8.26 8.61 2.44
N PRO A 27 -7.80 9.58 1.63
CA PRO A 27 -6.42 10.06 1.72
C PRO A 27 -6.19 10.84 3.01
N LEU A 28 -5.11 10.49 3.72
CA LEU A 28 -4.73 11.16 4.98
C LEU A 28 -3.73 12.30 4.76
N HIS A 29 -2.76 12.11 3.87
CA HIS A 29 -1.63 13.03 3.66
C HIS A 29 -1.59 13.63 2.24
N THR A 30 -2.48 13.18 1.37
CA THR A 30 -2.58 13.62 -0.02
C THR A 30 -3.89 14.36 -0.21
N LYS A 31 -3.92 15.35 -1.11
CA LYS A 31 -5.18 16.00 -1.50
C LYS A 31 -6.10 14.99 -2.18
N PHE A 32 -7.40 15.11 -1.96
CA PHE A 32 -8.38 14.19 -2.52
C PHE A 32 -8.28 14.07 -4.04
N GLU A 33 -8.08 15.20 -4.73
CA GLU A 33 -7.95 15.25 -6.19
C GLU A 33 -6.73 14.47 -6.68
N VAL A 34 -5.58 14.62 -6.00
CA VAL A 34 -4.36 13.89 -6.37
C VAL A 34 -4.56 12.38 -6.20
N HIS A 35 -5.21 11.98 -5.11
CA HIS A 35 -5.56 10.57 -4.87
C HIS A 35 -6.51 10.04 -5.96
N SER A 36 -7.55 10.80 -6.29
CA SER A 36 -8.53 10.42 -7.31
C SER A 36 -7.90 10.28 -8.70
N PHE A 37 -7.07 11.25 -9.11
CA PHE A 37 -6.41 11.20 -10.42
C PHE A 37 -5.37 10.08 -10.52
N ALA A 38 -4.72 9.75 -9.40
CA ALA A 38 -3.84 8.58 -9.35
C ALA A 38 -4.63 7.28 -9.49
N ASP A 39 -5.76 7.15 -8.80
CA ASP A 39 -6.64 5.98 -8.94
C ASP A 39 -7.19 5.81 -10.35
N GLU A 40 -7.60 6.90 -11.01
CA GLU A 40 -8.02 6.86 -12.41
C GLU A 40 -6.89 6.29 -13.30
N TRP A 41 -5.66 6.77 -13.11
CA TRP A 41 -4.51 6.26 -13.87
C TRP A 41 -4.25 4.77 -13.59
N PHE A 42 -4.26 4.36 -12.31
CA PHE A 42 -4.04 2.96 -11.97
C PHE A 42 -5.17 2.05 -12.48
N GLU A 43 -6.41 2.50 -12.48
CA GLU A 43 -7.54 1.76 -13.04
C GLU A 43 -7.42 1.63 -14.57
N GLU A 44 -7.09 2.73 -15.25
CA GLU A 44 -6.91 2.76 -16.71
C GLU A 44 -5.74 1.86 -17.17
N ASN A 45 -4.65 1.79 -16.41
CA ASN A 45 -3.40 1.10 -16.83
C ASN A 45 -3.23 -0.29 -16.23
N LEU A 46 -3.69 -0.51 -15.00
CA LEU A 46 -3.47 -1.75 -14.23
C LEU A 46 -4.79 -2.42 -13.80
N GLY A 47 -5.95 -1.81 -14.08
CA GLY A 47 -7.27 -2.37 -13.78
C GLY A 47 -7.70 -2.28 -12.31
N ILE A 48 -6.95 -1.56 -11.45
CA ILE A 48 -7.20 -1.47 -10.01
C ILE A 48 -7.06 -0.01 -9.56
N LYS A 49 -7.99 0.48 -8.74
CA LYS A 49 -7.86 1.78 -8.06
C LYS A 49 -6.88 1.64 -6.90
N ALA A 50 -5.59 1.61 -7.20
CA ALA A 50 -4.56 1.15 -6.26
C ALA A 50 -4.52 1.94 -4.95
N ARG A 51 -4.77 3.25 -4.97
CA ARG A 51 -4.77 4.09 -3.76
C ARG A 51 -6.04 3.91 -2.94
N SER A 52 -7.17 3.64 -3.59
CA SER A 52 -8.48 3.47 -2.93
C SER A 52 -8.81 2.05 -2.51
N GLN A 53 -8.28 1.02 -3.17
CA GLN A 53 -8.71 -0.38 -3.00
C GLN A 53 -7.65 -1.31 -2.41
N CYS A 54 -6.38 -0.90 -2.38
CA CYS A 54 -5.31 -1.74 -1.86
C CYS A 54 -5.05 -1.50 -0.37
N ILE A 55 -4.56 -2.54 0.31
CA ILE A 55 -3.84 -2.36 1.56
C ILE A 55 -2.38 -2.04 1.25
N PHE A 56 -1.83 -1.05 1.94
CA PHE A 56 -0.42 -0.67 1.78
C PHE A 56 0.46 -1.51 2.71
N CYS A 57 1.50 -2.08 2.15
CA CYS A 57 2.48 -2.92 2.82
C CYS A 57 3.88 -2.48 2.42
N THR A 58 4.89 -3.04 3.04
CA THR A 58 6.30 -2.83 2.67
C THR A 58 7.10 -4.06 3.09
N PRO A 59 8.14 -4.46 2.35
CA PRO A 59 9.06 -5.47 2.84
C PRO A 59 10.04 -4.95 3.90
N ASP A 60 10.11 -3.64 4.11
CA ASP A 60 10.95 -3.04 5.15
C ASP A 60 10.18 -2.98 6.48
N LEU A 61 10.57 -3.85 7.40
CA LEU A 61 9.99 -3.91 8.74
C LEU A 61 10.10 -2.57 9.49
N HIS A 62 11.19 -1.82 9.29
CA HIS A 62 11.38 -0.53 9.94
C HIS A 62 10.40 0.51 9.42
N GLU A 63 10.14 0.54 8.10
CA GLU A 63 9.11 1.40 7.51
C GLU A 63 7.72 1.02 8.01
N ALA A 64 7.39 -0.27 8.09
CA ALA A 64 6.12 -0.73 8.64
C ALA A 64 5.91 -0.27 10.10
N HIS A 65 6.96 -0.26 10.91
CA HIS A 65 6.90 0.23 12.29
C HIS A 65 6.50 1.70 12.40
N LYS A 66 6.90 2.57 11.45
CA LYS A 66 6.55 3.99 11.49
C LYS A 66 5.04 4.22 11.52
N TYR A 67 4.27 3.32 10.90
CA TYR A 67 2.80 3.37 10.87
C TYR A 67 2.12 2.88 12.16
N SER A 68 2.88 2.31 13.10
CA SER A 68 2.41 1.93 14.45
C SER A 68 2.87 2.86 15.56
N ILE A 69 3.91 3.68 15.32
CA ILE A 69 4.50 4.56 16.33
C ILE A 69 3.48 5.63 16.75
N GLY A 70 3.40 5.90 18.05
CA GLY A 70 2.53 6.92 18.63
C GLY A 70 1.11 6.43 18.96
N PHE A 71 0.75 5.21 18.58
CA PHE A 71 -0.50 4.58 18.98
C PHE A 71 -0.29 3.68 20.20
N GLN A 72 -1.08 3.90 21.26
CA GLN A 72 -0.97 3.16 22.52
C GLN A 72 -1.04 1.63 22.32
N ASN A 73 -1.81 1.18 21.33
CA ASN A 73 -1.97 -0.23 20.99
C ASN A 73 -1.49 -0.52 19.56
N GLY A 74 -0.61 0.30 18.97
CA GLY A 74 -0.10 0.05 17.62
C GLY A 74 0.69 -1.25 17.54
N CYS A 75 0.57 -1.98 16.43
CA CYS A 75 1.34 -3.21 16.20
C CYS A 75 1.82 -3.31 14.75
N VAL A 76 2.81 -4.16 14.50
CA VAL A 76 3.24 -4.54 13.16
C VAL A 76 2.97 -6.03 12.95
N ALA A 77 2.51 -6.40 11.75
CA ALA A 77 2.27 -7.79 11.41
C ALA A 77 2.92 -8.16 10.07
N GLU A 78 3.33 -9.42 9.96
CA GLU A 78 3.53 -10.09 8.68
C GLU A 78 2.17 -10.27 8.01
N ILE A 79 2.10 -9.99 6.71
CA ILE A 79 0.89 -10.10 5.90
C ILE A 79 1.08 -11.20 4.87
N HIS A 80 0.10 -12.11 4.77
CA HIS A 80 0.06 -13.11 3.70
C HIS A 80 -1.30 -13.06 3.01
N PRO A 81 -1.37 -12.69 1.71
CA PRO A 81 -2.64 -12.70 0.97
C PRO A 81 -3.25 -14.10 0.93
N ILE A 82 -4.58 -14.16 0.93
CA ILE A 82 -5.34 -15.40 0.82
C ILE A 82 -6.17 -15.36 -0.48
N GLY A 83 -6.01 -16.39 -1.31
CA GLY A 83 -6.66 -16.46 -2.62
C GLY A 83 -5.94 -15.62 -3.66
N ASP A 84 -6.67 -15.12 -4.65
CA ASP A 84 -6.12 -14.28 -5.70
C ASP A 84 -5.78 -12.88 -5.16
N TYR A 85 -4.61 -12.39 -5.54
CA TYR A 85 -4.13 -11.07 -5.14
C TYR A 85 -3.24 -10.47 -6.23
N HIS A 86 -3.12 -9.16 -6.17
CA HIS A 86 -2.18 -8.41 -7.00
C HIS A 86 -1.36 -7.47 -6.12
N ILE A 87 -0.09 -7.31 -6.47
CA ILE A 87 0.81 -6.35 -5.82
C ILE A 87 1.23 -5.34 -6.89
N ILE A 88 0.96 -4.08 -6.60
CA ILE A 88 1.37 -2.95 -7.43
C ILE A 88 2.51 -2.21 -6.72
N PHE A 89 3.59 -1.95 -7.44
CA PHE A 89 4.74 -1.20 -6.93
C PHE A 89 5.56 -0.59 -8.07
N SER A 90 6.50 0.27 -7.71
CA SER A 90 7.49 0.85 -8.62
C SER A 90 8.83 0.92 -7.91
N GLU A 91 9.91 0.49 -8.58
CA GLU A 91 11.27 0.66 -8.06
C GLU A 91 11.72 2.13 -8.03
N ASN A 92 11.02 3.01 -8.77
CA ASN A 92 11.28 4.45 -8.80
C ASN A 92 10.52 5.22 -7.72
N VAL A 93 9.57 4.58 -7.03
CA VAL A 93 8.72 5.22 -6.04
C VAL A 93 8.81 4.48 -4.71
N ILE A 94 9.47 5.10 -3.73
CA ILE A 94 9.58 4.56 -2.37
C ILE A 94 8.26 4.76 -1.61
N ASP A 95 7.66 5.95 -1.69
CA ASP A 95 6.36 6.26 -1.09
C ASP A 95 5.70 7.35 -1.95
N PHE A 96 4.48 7.09 -2.43
CA PHE A 96 3.74 8.04 -3.25
C PHE A 96 3.57 9.40 -2.57
N ASN A 97 3.40 9.42 -1.24
CA ASN A 97 3.15 10.65 -0.50
C ASN A 97 4.37 11.58 -0.46
N ASN A 98 5.60 11.05 -0.64
CA ASN A 98 6.81 11.86 -0.67
C ASN A 98 6.87 12.79 -1.89
N HIS A 99 6.12 12.48 -2.95
CA HIS A 99 6.09 13.26 -4.20
C HIS A 99 4.82 14.12 -4.31
N SER A 100 3.83 13.89 -3.43
CA SER A 100 2.57 14.64 -3.41
C SER A 100 2.70 16.18 -3.30
N PRO A 101 3.71 16.77 -2.63
CA PRO A 101 3.85 18.22 -2.54
C PRO A 101 4.14 18.92 -3.86
N GLU A 102 4.60 18.18 -4.88
CA GLU A 102 5.06 18.74 -6.17
C GLU A 102 3.96 18.80 -7.24
N PHE A 103 2.77 18.25 -6.98
CA PHE A 103 1.69 18.26 -7.95
C PHE A 103 0.83 19.53 -7.86
N ASP A 104 0.74 20.27 -8.96
CA ASP A 104 -0.16 21.44 -9.11
C ASP A 104 -1.66 21.07 -9.22
N ASN A 105 -2.09 19.96 -8.61
CA ASN A 105 -3.45 19.40 -8.70
C ASN A 105 -3.98 19.17 -10.13
N SER A 106 -3.17 19.31 -11.18
CA SER A 106 -3.58 19.02 -12.55
C SER A 106 -3.59 17.50 -12.78
N PRO A 107 -4.71 16.92 -13.26
CA PRO A 107 -4.78 15.50 -13.58
C PRO A 107 -3.74 15.11 -14.63
N GLU A 108 -3.48 15.95 -15.63
CA GLU A 108 -2.51 15.69 -16.70
C GLU A 108 -1.10 15.55 -16.13
N THR A 109 -0.68 16.45 -15.24
CA THR A 109 0.64 16.41 -14.61
C THR A 109 0.81 15.15 -13.76
N ILE A 110 -0.21 14.77 -12.99
CA ILE A 110 -0.17 13.58 -12.12
C ILE A 110 -0.11 12.31 -12.98
N LYS A 111 -0.98 12.19 -13.98
CA LYS A 111 -1.01 11.03 -14.90
C LYS A 111 0.29 10.92 -15.70
N ALA A 112 0.85 12.05 -16.14
CA ALA A 112 2.14 12.08 -16.83
C ALA A 112 3.28 11.61 -15.92
N TRP A 113 3.33 12.09 -14.67
CA TRP A 113 4.33 11.63 -13.70
C TRP A 113 4.19 10.14 -13.41
N LEU A 114 2.98 9.64 -13.15
CA LEU A 114 2.74 8.20 -12.89
C LEU A 114 3.24 7.32 -14.04
N SER A 115 3.02 7.78 -15.28
CA SER A 115 3.46 7.09 -16.49
C SER A 115 4.98 6.97 -16.62
N THR A 116 5.76 7.84 -15.97
CA THR A 116 7.23 7.77 -15.97
C THR A 116 7.79 6.94 -14.82
N GLN A 117 6.96 6.53 -13.86
CA GLN A 117 7.42 5.80 -12.68
C GLN A 117 7.60 4.30 -12.91
N ASN A 118 7.19 3.73 -14.04
CA ASN A 118 7.31 2.30 -14.32
C ASN A 118 6.63 1.42 -13.23
N TYR A 119 5.37 1.75 -12.90
CA TYR A 119 4.56 0.88 -12.04
C TYR A 119 4.31 -0.45 -12.72
N GLN A 120 4.42 -1.52 -11.94
CA GLN A 120 4.17 -2.88 -12.36
C GLN A 120 3.14 -3.55 -11.44
N ILE A 121 2.44 -4.54 -12.00
CA ILE A 121 1.49 -5.38 -11.29
C ILE A 121 1.96 -6.84 -11.38
N ILE A 122 2.10 -7.49 -10.24
CA ILE A 122 2.52 -8.90 -10.12
C ILE A 122 1.50 -9.68 -9.29
N SER A 123 1.51 -11.01 -9.43
CA SER A 123 0.61 -11.91 -8.68
C SER A 123 1.36 -12.95 -7.83
N ASP A 124 2.70 -12.92 -7.84
CA ASP A 124 3.55 -13.69 -6.94
C ASP A 124 4.48 -12.74 -6.17
N ILE A 125 4.38 -12.75 -4.84
CA ILE A 125 5.24 -11.95 -3.95
C ILE A 125 6.75 -12.19 -4.15
N ASN A 126 7.14 -13.33 -4.74
CA ASN A 126 8.54 -13.63 -5.05
C ASN A 126 9.05 -12.94 -6.31
N ASP A 127 8.17 -12.31 -7.12
CA ASP A 127 8.56 -11.50 -8.27
C ASP A 127 8.98 -10.07 -7.88
N ILE A 128 8.87 -9.71 -6.59
CA ILE A 128 9.39 -8.43 -6.10
C ILE A 128 10.92 -8.48 -6.10
N PRO A 129 11.62 -7.48 -6.64
CA PRO A 129 13.08 -7.44 -6.69
C PRO A 129 13.73 -7.59 -5.31
N ASP A 130 14.83 -8.34 -5.26
CA ASP A 130 15.63 -8.50 -4.06
C ASP A 130 16.13 -7.14 -3.56
N GLY A 131 15.92 -6.87 -2.27
CA GLY A 131 16.34 -5.62 -1.64
C GLY A 131 15.41 -4.43 -1.89
N PHE A 132 14.25 -4.63 -2.55
CA PHE A 132 13.19 -3.61 -2.62
C PHE A 132 12.75 -3.20 -1.20
N LYS A 133 12.47 -1.90 -1.01
CA LYS A 133 12.07 -1.30 0.29
C LYS A 133 10.89 -0.33 0.20
N GLY A 134 10.35 -0.12 -1.00
CA GLY A 134 9.29 0.85 -1.23
C GLY A 134 7.91 0.37 -0.76
N GLU A 135 6.93 1.21 -1.05
CA GLU A 135 5.51 0.95 -0.85
C GLU A 135 5.04 -0.17 -1.80
N LEU A 136 4.31 -1.12 -1.24
CA LEU A 136 3.58 -2.15 -1.96
C LEU A 136 2.08 -1.89 -1.77
N MET A 137 1.35 -1.72 -2.87
CA MET A 137 -0.11 -1.63 -2.87
C MET A 137 -0.67 -3.00 -3.21
N MET A 138 -1.13 -3.74 -2.18
CA MET A 138 -1.67 -5.08 -2.36
C MET A 138 -3.21 -5.06 -2.45
N TYR A 139 -3.73 -5.47 -3.60
CA TYR A 139 -5.14 -5.76 -3.81
C TYR A 139 -5.42 -7.23 -3.49
N CYS A 140 -6.29 -7.49 -2.53
CA CYS A 140 -6.76 -8.82 -2.18
C CYS A 140 -8.17 -8.72 -1.55
N ILE A 141 -8.88 -9.85 -1.49
CA ILE A 141 -10.16 -9.94 -0.74
C ILE A 141 -9.90 -10.11 0.75
N SER A 142 -8.93 -10.96 1.10
CA SER A 142 -8.58 -11.25 2.49
C SER A 142 -7.10 -11.59 2.61
N TYR A 143 -6.57 -11.45 3.83
CA TYR A 143 -5.18 -11.75 4.14
C TYR A 143 -5.08 -12.28 5.57
N SER A 144 -4.13 -13.18 5.80
CA SER A 144 -3.74 -13.58 7.14
C SER A 144 -2.70 -12.62 7.71
N VAL A 145 -2.72 -12.50 9.03
CA VAL A 145 -1.82 -11.63 9.78
C VAL A 145 -1.13 -12.43 10.87
N LYS A 146 0.16 -12.19 11.03
CA LYS A 146 0.94 -12.69 12.16
C LYS A 146 1.62 -11.50 12.83
N VAL A 147 1.06 -11.10 13.97
CA VAL A 147 1.56 -9.97 14.76
C VAL A 147 2.97 -10.28 15.24
N LEU A 148 3.90 -9.38 14.92
CA LEU A 148 5.25 -9.40 15.42
C LEU A 148 5.22 -8.75 16.80
N ARG A 149 5.63 -9.50 17.82
CA ARG A 149 5.50 -9.15 19.26
C ARG A 149 5.51 -7.63 19.50
N THR A 150 4.38 -7.11 19.97
CA THR A 150 4.28 -5.79 20.58
C THR A 150 5.23 -5.78 21.77
N ASN A 151 6.19 -4.86 21.81
CA ASN A 151 6.96 -4.66 23.03
C ASN A 151 5.96 -4.33 24.15
N ALA A 152 5.96 -5.19 25.18
CA ALA A 152 5.20 -5.02 26.40
C ALA A 152 5.73 -3.83 27.21
#